data_AF-A0A0M0K3T6-F1
#
_entry.id   AF-A0A0M0K3T6-F1
#
_cell.length_a   1.000
_cell.length_b   1.000
_cell.length_c   1.000
_cell.angle_alpha   90.00
_cell.angle_beta   90.00
_cell.angle_gamma   90.00
#
_symmetry.space_group_name_H-M   'P 1'
#
loop_
_entity.id
_entity.type
_entity.pdbx_description
1 polymer ?
#
loop_
_entity_poly.entity_id
_entity_poly.type
_entity_poly.pdbx_seq_one_letter_code
_entity_poly.pdbx_strand_id
1 'polypeptide(L)'
;MATTPNMSRQPWSSMGQAMLEARPECSAPVRHDALLAVLGIFTTDSEHSHRHRTEARKTWLAQASRSASLDVRFVARTRGLRVRSPLHAESRNHGDFVFINASSRLSRSQGPLATLWAWMHCAVARWPNTELLGKADDDVMLLLPSITAHLRGSLDELRRIQNVPERIPESPSMLWGVQESYHWDVVTRRPDGFDDEFSYKRNCMLRNPLLKHTQSIGPFNFAKGACLFVSMGLTRQLLTHRVKEEIEAAMAAADSISAPMRVALSHLENPRALPWEDVLLGWALTTTVASEAAAFVHIGRHVYAEEWYNAGVGLGLAPSTLILHNRGKRSARLKRAHRWSQRHHCAPPSVRLECAAEPYISCAGATWRRCTASAEPYAAASCSTVITHNISGRAPPSAACERHALRTLPMRRDVPALRAGHCGETEFGDFDCSEDDSGAWHIRSLDNKTLEGCMARCACCERCRYVSFAPSRGDCSWYHACNLSDGLQDTLEKGTVSIGMRAPPA
;
A
#
# COMPACT_ATOMS: atom_id res chain seq x y z
N MET A 1 22.46 -68.08 -34.36
CA MET A 1 21.03 -67.68 -34.33
C MET A 1 20.66 -67.53 -32.87
N ALA A 2 20.67 -66.30 -32.35
CA ALA A 2 20.49 -66.05 -30.92
C ALA A 2 19.62 -64.80 -30.70
N THR A 3 18.41 -65.06 -30.22
CA THR A 3 17.64 -64.34 -29.19
C THR A 3 17.81 -62.81 -29.07
N THR A 4 16.71 -62.11 -29.35
CA THR A 4 16.44 -60.71 -28.99
C THR A 4 16.35 -60.47 -27.48
N PRO A 5 16.80 -59.30 -26.98
CA PRO A 5 16.27 -58.70 -25.77
C PRO A 5 15.62 -57.32 -25.98
N ASN A 6 14.35 -57.27 -25.56
CA ASN A 6 13.60 -56.20 -24.89
C ASN A 6 14.17 -54.75 -24.85
N MET A 7 13.51 -53.83 -25.56
CA MET A 7 13.63 -52.39 -25.34
C MET A 7 12.75 -51.95 -24.15
N SER A 8 13.38 -51.55 -23.04
CA SER A 8 12.70 -50.85 -21.95
C SER A 8 12.53 -49.37 -22.29
N ARG A 9 11.28 -48.89 -22.21
CA ARG A 9 10.91 -47.48 -22.27
C ARG A 9 11.42 -46.79 -21.00
N GLN A 10 12.33 -45.82 -21.13
CA GLN A 10 12.57 -44.85 -20.07
C GLN A 10 11.46 -43.78 -20.07
N PRO A 11 10.92 -43.39 -18.89
CA PRO A 11 9.83 -42.43 -18.82
C PRO A 11 10.34 -40.99 -18.93
N TRP A 12 9.62 -40.20 -19.72
CA TRP A 12 9.73 -38.75 -19.92
C TRP A 12 9.36 -37.94 -18.66
N SER A 13 9.78 -38.34 -17.46
CA SER A 13 9.34 -37.70 -16.21
C SER A 13 10.40 -36.85 -15.51
N SER A 14 11.67 -36.91 -15.92
CA SER A 14 12.76 -36.20 -15.21
C SER A 14 13.12 -34.82 -15.79
N MET A 15 12.83 -34.53 -17.06
CA MET A 15 13.11 -33.20 -17.64
C MET A 15 12.02 -32.16 -17.33
N GLY A 16 10.78 -32.59 -17.02
CA GLY A 16 9.67 -31.68 -16.73
C GLY A 16 9.71 -31.04 -15.34
N GLN A 17 10.41 -31.65 -14.37
CA GLN A 17 10.54 -31.10 -13.01
C GLN A 17 11.70 -30.11 -12.86
N ALA A 18 12.81 -30.31 -13.57
CA ALA A 18 13.97 -29.41 -13.51
C ALA A 18 13.73 -28.06 -14.21
N MET A 19 12.77 -27.96 -15.15
CA MET A 19 12.40 -26.69 -15.80
C MET A 19 11.45 -25.80 -14.95
N LEU A 20 10.91 -26.30 -13.83
CA LEU A 20 10.03 -25.52 -12.95
C LEU A 20 10.79 -24.66 -11.93
N GLU A 21 12.11 -24.80 -11.83
CA GLU A 21 12.93 -24.20 -10.75
C GLU A 21 13.72 -22.95 -11.17
N ALA A 22 13.88 -22.67 -12.46
CA ALA A 22 14.46 -21.40 -12.93
C ALA A 22 13.36 -20.41 -13.33
N ARG A 23 12.55 -19.97 -12.36
CA ARG A 23 11.66 -18.82 -12.61
C ARG A 23 12.54 -17.58 -12.85
N PRO A 24 12.27 -16.77 -13.89
CA PRO A 24 13.06 -15.57 -14.13
C PRO A 24 13.03 -14.66 -12.91
N GLU A 25 14.15 -14.00 -12.60
CA GLU A 25 14.26 -13.06 -11.47
C GLU A 25 13.16 -12.01 -11.49
N CYS A 26 12.74 -11.64 -12.71
CA CYS A 26 11.58 -10.81 -12.96
C CYS A 26 10.78 -11.26 -14.18
N SER A 27 9.45 -11.32 -14.05
CA SER A 27 8.53 -11.73 -15.12
C SER A 27 8.18 -10.64 -16.13
N ALA A 28 8.60 -9.39 -15.92
CA ALA A 28 8.27 -8.29 -16.83
C ALA A 28 9.09 -8.37 -18.14
N PRO A 29 8.49 -8.05 -19.29
CA PRO A 29 9.25 -7.85 -20.53
C PRO A 29 10.13 -6.60 -20.41
N VAL A 30 11.21 -6.54 -21.20
CA VAL A 30 12.00 -5.31 -21.32
C VAL A 30 11.18 -4.28 -22.11
N ARG A 31 11.06 -3.07 -21.57
CA ARG A 31 10.42 -1.92 -22.20
C ARG A 31 11.44 -0.84 -22.49
N HIS A 32 11.47 -0.36 -23.73
CA HIS A 32 12.39 0.70 -24.16
C HIS A 32 11.74 2.09 -24.20
N ASP A 33 10.46 2.18 -23.81
CA ASP A 33 9.74 3.45 -23.73
C ASP A 33 10.43 4.39 -22.72
N ALA A 34 10.57 5.66 -23.09
CA ALA A 34 11.05 6.70 -22.18
C ALA A 34 9.87 7.14 -21.29
N LEU A 35 9.83 6.59 -20.07
CA LEU A 35 8.80 6.91 -19.09
C LEU A 35 9.34 7.86 -18.02
N LEU A 36 8.46 8.70 -17.47
CA LEU A 36 8.80 9.49 -16.29
C LEU A 36 9.05 8.56 -15.10
N ALA A 37 8.16 7.60 -14.87
CA ALA A 37 8.35 6.63 -13.79
C ALA A 37 7.73 5.26 -14.07
N VAL A 38 8.27 4.25 -13.38
CA VAL A 38 7.64 2.93 -13.22
C VAL A 38 7.30 2.73 -11.75
N LEU A 39 6.03 2.50 -11.42
CA LEU A 39 5.54 2.36 -10.05
C LEU A 39 5.18 0.91 -9.74
N GLY A 40 5.85 0.33 -8.75
CA GLY A 40 5.51 -0.98 -8.19
C GLY A 40 4.61 -0.86 -6.97
N ILE A 41 3.39 -1.40 -7.05
CA ILE A 41 2.44 -1.51 -5.93
C ILE A 41 2.64 -2.86 -5.26
N PHE A 42 3.16 -2.86 -4.03
CA PHE A 42 3.52 -4.08 -3.32
C PHE A 42 2.28 -4.78 -2.78
N THR A 43 2.18 -6.07 -3.07
CA THR A 43 0.97 -6.82 -2.74
C THR A 43 1.27 -8.28 -2.39
N THR A 44 0.27 -8.99 -1.86
CA THR A 44 0.39 -10.39 -1.42
C THR A 44 -0.72 -11.28 -1.97
N ASP A 45 -0.54 -12.60 -1.91
CA ASP A 45 -1.59 -13.59 -2.21
C ASP A 45 -2.57 -13.78 -1.03
N SER A 46 -2.99 -12.68 -0.42
CA SER A 46 -4.02 -12.68 0.61
C SER A 46 -5.33 -12.15 0.04
N GLU A 47 -6.45 -12.61 0.59
CA GLU A 47 -7.77 -12.11 0.22
C GLU A 47 -7.91 -10.62 0.49
N HIS A 48 -7.30 -10.14 1.57
CA HIS A 48 -7.24 -8.74 1.91
C HIS A 48 -6.56 -7.90 0.81
N SER A 49 -5.35 -8.30 0.40
CA SER A 49 -4.65 -7.67 -0.73
C SER A 49 -5.46 -7.78 -2.04
N HIS A 50 -6.14 -8.90 -2.29
CA HIS A 50 -7.01 -9.05 -3.47
C HIS A 50 -8.12 -8.00 -3.51
N ARG A 51 -8.76 -7.68 -2.37
CA ARG A 51 -9.77 -6.61 -2.28
C ARG A 51 -9.17 -5.24 -2.58
N HIS A 52 -8.00 -4.93 -2.03
CA HIS A 52 -7.31 -3.67 -2.31
C HIS A 52 -6.94 -3.52 -3.78
N ARG A 53 -6.37 -4.55 -4.41
CA ARG A 53 -6.08 -4.53 -5.86
C ARG A 53 -7.34 -4.32 -6.69
N THR A 54 -8.41 -5.03 -6.34
CA THR A 54 -9.70 -4.91 -7.02
C THR A 54 -10.26 -3.49 -6.91
N GLU A 55 -10.24 -2.89 -5.72
CA GLU A 55 -10.72 -1.52 -5.53
C GLU A 55 -9.79 -0.49 -6.19
N ALA A 56 -8.47 -0.68 -6.14
CA ALA A 56 -7.52 0.17 -6.87
C ALA A 56 -7.83 0.19 -8.38
N ARG A 57 -7.99 -1.00 -9.00
CA ARG A 57 -8.37 -1.13 -10.42
C ARG A 57 -9.68 -0.43 -10.77
N LYS A 58 -10.69 -0.51 -9.88
CA LYS A 58 -11.99 0.15 -10.09
C LYS A 58 -11.95 1.67 -9.89
N THR A 59 -10.92 2.19 -9.22
CA THR A 59 -10.86 3.58 -8.77
C THR A 59 -9.66 4.30 -9.38
N TRP A 60 -8.65 4.58 -8.58
CA TRP A 60 -7.54 5.44 -8.92
C TRP A 60 -6.57 4.83 -9.94
N LEU A 61 -6.41 3.50 -9.97
CA LEU A 61 -5.51 2.84 -10.91
C LEU A 61 -6.06 2.84 -12.35
N ALA A 62 -7.39 2.93 -12.54
CA ALA A 62 -7.99 3.05 -13.86
C ALA A 62 -7.49 4.29 -14.64
N GLN A 63 -7.04 5.32 -13.92
CA GLN A 63 -6.47 6.53 -14.52
C GLN A 63 -5.03 6.29 -15.01
N ALA A 64 -4.29 5.35 -14.40
CA ALA A 64 -2.92 5.02 -14.77
C ALA A 64 -2.82 4.48 -16.19
N SER A 65 -3.75 3.61 -16.58
CA SER A 65 -3.79 3.00 -17.91
C SER A 65 -3.94 4.00 -19.06
N ARG A 66 -4.26 5.27 -18.75
CA ARG A 66 -4.39 6.36 -19.72
C ARG A 66 -3.16 7.27 -19.78
N SER A 67 -2.20 7.12 -18.88
CA SER A 67 -0.99 7.95 -18.83
C SER A 67 0.12 7.34 -19.68
N ALA A 68 0.64 8.10 -20.64
CA ALA A 68 1.79 7.68 -21.44
C ALA A 68 3.12 7.79 -20.68
N SER A 69 3.14 8.34 -19.46
CA SER A 69 4.38 8.64 -18.73
C SER A 69 4.60 7.81 -17.48
N LEU A 70 3.61 7.01 -17.05
CA LEU A 70 3.71 6.12 -15.91
C LEU A 70 3.35 4.70 -16.32
N ASP A 71 4.20 3.73 -15.97
CA ASP A 71 3.83 2.31 -15.98
C ASP A 71 3.60 1.86 -14.54
N VAL A 72 2.40 1.39 -14.22
CA VAL A 72 2.01 1.01 -12.85
C VAL A 72 1.72 -0.48 -12.81
N ARG A 73 2.38 -1.20 -11.89
CA ARG A 73 2.31 -2.66 -11.79
C ARG A 73 2.10 -3.11 -10.36
N PHE A 74 1.29 -4.15 -10.17
CA PHE A 74 1.30 -4.90 -8.92
C PHE A 74 2.54 -5.77 -8.85
N VAL A 75 3.34 -5.64 -7.80
CA VAL A 75 4.58 -6.41 -7.60
C VAL A 75 4.35 -7.46 -6.53
N ALA A 76 4.52 -8.72 -6.89
CA ALA A 76 4.30 -9.85 -6.00
C ALA A 76 5.44 -10.86 -6.00
N ARG A 77 5.71 -11.42 -4.81
CA ARG A 77 6.75 -12.42 -4.55
C ARG A 77 6.27 -13.81 -4.96
N THR A 78 7.09 -14.57 -5.69
CA THR A 78 6.67 -15.89 -6.21
C THR A 78 7.30 -17.11 -5.59
N ARG A 79 8.46 -17.01 -4.93
CA ARG A 79 9.16 -18.20 -4.42
C ARG A 79 8.36 -18.81 -3.27
N GLY A 80 7.92 -20.06 -3.42
CA GLY A 80 7.06 -20.74 -2.45
C GLY A 80 5.57 -20.45 -2.58
N LEU A 81 5.14 -19.70 -3.60
CA LEU A 81 3.73 -19.51 -3.95
C LEU A 81 3.14 -20.82 -4.51
N ARG A 82 1.89 -21.13 -4.13
CA ARG A 82 1.22 -22.37 -4.59
C ARG A 82 1.00 -22.32 -6.10
N VAL A 83 1.20 -23.46 -6.78
CA VAL A 83 1.04 -23.58 -8.25
C VAL A 83 -0.35 -23.12 -8.74
N ARG A 84 -1.40 -23.34 -7.94
CA ARG A 84 -2.78 -22.91 -8.21
C ARG A 84 -3.20 -21.70 -7.34
N SER A 85 -2.28 -20.81 -7.05
CA SER A 85 -2.58 -19.57 -6.32
C SER A 85 -3.61 -18.72 -7.10
N PRO A 86 -4.63 -18.13 -6.42
CA PRO A 86 -5.55 -17.18 -7.02
C PRO A 86 -4.84 -16.02 -7.72
N LEU A 87 -3.69 -15.58 -7.17
CA LEU A 87 -2.87 -14.52 -7.75
C LEU A 87 -2.39 -14.82 -9.17
N HIS A 88 -2.08 -16.08 -9.49
CA HIS A 88 -1.67 -16.47 -10.84
C HIS A 88 -2.84 -16.39 -11.83
N ALA A 89 -4.07 -16.72 -11.41
CA ALA A 89 -5.26 -16.57 -12.25
C ALA A 89 -5.59 -15.08 -12.45
N GLU A 90 -5.57 -14.30 -11.38
CA GLU A 90 -5.78 -12.86 -11.41
C GLU A 90 -4.77 -12.17 -12.34
N SER A 91 -3.48 -12.51 -12.24
CA SER A 91 -2.44 -11.97 -13.09
C SER A 91 -2.67 -12.25 -14.58
N ARG A 92 -3.10 -13.46 -14.94
CA ARG A 92 -3.44 -13.79 -16.34
C ARG A 92 -4.64 -13.00 -16.84
N ASN A 93 -5.62 -12.72 -15.97
CA ASN A 93 -6.84 -12.02 -16.35
C ASN A 93 -6.60 -10.51 -16.56
N HIS A 94 -5.68 -9.91 -15.80
CA HIS A 94 -5.49 -8.46 -15.82
C HIS A 94 -4.19 -7.99 -16.49
N GLY A 95 -3.15 -8.83 -16.57
CA GLY A 95 -1.88 -8.48 -17.22
C GLY A 95 -1.09 -7.35 -16.54
N ASP A 96 -1.44 -6.99 -15.31
CA ASP A 96 -0.91 -5.83 -14.57
C ASP A 96 0.07 -6.21 -13.45
N PHE A 97 0.55 -7.46 -13.45
CA PHE A 97 1.49 -7.96 -12.45
C PHE A 97 2.92 -8.03 -12.95
N VAL A 98 3.83 -7.83 -12.01
CA VAL A 98 5.23 -8.22 -12.09
C VAL A 98 5.52 -9.18 -10.95
N PHE A 99 5.96 -10.38 -11.31
CA PHE A 99 6.41 -11.38 -10.37
C PHE A 99 7.93 -11.27 -10.19
N ILE A 100 8.35 -11.21 -8.95
CA ILE A 100 9.76 -11.11 -8.55
C ILE A 100 10.19 -12.35 -7.77
N ASN A 101 11.46 -12.74 -7.95
CA ASN A 101 12.04 -13.90 -7.29
C ASN A 101 12.41 -13.62 -5.82
N ALA A 102 11.40 -13.51 -4.97
CA ALA A 102 11.55 -13.46 -3.52
C ALA A 102 10.52 -14.38 -2.84
N SER A 103 10.79 -14.78 -1.59
CA SER A 103 9.94 -15.70 -0.84
C SER A 103 8.58 -15.08 -0.52
N SER A 104 7.49 -15.68 -1.00
CA SER A 104 6.11 -15.26 -0.67
C SER A 104 5.74 -15.53 0.79
N ARG A 105 6.54 -16.33 1.50
CA ARG A 105 6.31 -16.74 2.89
C ARG A 105 6.87 -15.76 3.93
N LEU A 106 7.63 -14.73 3.51
CA LEU A 106 8.14 -13.74 4.47
C LEU A 106 6.99 -12.92 5.05
N SER A 107 7.08 -12.67 6.35
CA SER A 107 6.12 -11.91 7.15
C SER A 107 6.04 -10.44 6.72
N ARG A 108 5.11 -9.69 7.32
CA ARG A 108 4.97 -8.25 7.10
C ARG A 108 6.21 -7.44 7.49
N SER A 109 7.06 -7.95 8.39
CA SER A 109 8.28 -7.26 8.83
C SER A 109 9.49 -7.47 7.92
N GLN A 110 9.46 -8.45 7.02
CA GLN A 110 10.60 -8.81 6.17
C GLN A 110 10.24 -8.82 4.68
N GLY A 111 8.99 -9.15 4.37
CA GLY A 111 8.49 -9.26 3.01
C GLY A 111 8.59 -7.98 2.19
N PRO A 112 8.20 -6.79 2.73
CA PRO A 112 8.33 -5.52 2.01
C PRO A 112 9.77 -5.22 1.59
N LEU A 113 10.75 -5.44 2.47
CA LEU A 113 12.17 -5.23 2.16
C LEU A 113 12.66 -6.15 1.04
N ALA A 114 12.37 -7.46 1.13
CA ALA A 114 12.71 -8.39 0.07
C ALA A 114 12.00 -8.06 -1.26
N THR A 115 10.79 -7.51 -1.19
CA THR A 115 10.03 -7.04 -2.36
C THR A 115 10.70 -5.82 -2.98
N LEU A 116 11.09 -4.82 -2.17
CA LEU A 116 11.76 -3.61 -2.64
C LEU A 116 13.09 -3.94 -3.31
N TRP A 117 13.93 -4.76 -2.67
CA TRP A 117 15.23 -5.13 -3.22
C TRP A 117 15.11 -5.81 -4.59
N ALA A 118 14.28 -6.84 -4.68
CA ALA A 118 14.07 -7.55 -5.94
C ALA A 118 13.31 -6.70 -6.99
N TRP A 119 12.44 -5.78 -6.55
CA TRP A 119 11.79 -4.81 -7.44
C TRP A 119 12.78 -3.84 -8.06
N MET A 120 13.73 -3.30 -7.28
CA MET A 120 14.79 -2.43 -7.81
C MET A 120 15.63 -3.13 -8.87
N HIS A 121 16.06 -4.37 -8.60
CA HIS A 121 16.78 -5.19 -9.58
C HIS A 121 15.95 -5.42 -10.85
N CYS A 122 14.69 -5.82 -10.71
CA CYS A 122 13.81 -5.99 -11.86
C CYS A 122 13.67 -4.69 -12.66
N ALA A 123 13.36 -3.59 -11.98
CA ALA A 123 12.98 -2.35 -12.61
C ALA A 123 14.14 -1.75 -13.41
N VAL A 124 15.36 -1.77 -12.85
CA VAL A 124 16.59 -1.36 -13.55
C VAL A 124 16.83 -2.19 -14.81
N ALA A 125 16.58 -3.51 -14.75
CA ALA A 125 16.81 -4.42 -15.88
C ALA A 125 15.72 -4.34 -16.97
N ARG A 126 14.48 -3.98 -16.59
CA ARG A 126 13.31 -4.08 -17.47
C ARG A 126 12.79 -2.73 -17.96
N TRP A 127 13.12 -1.63 -17.29
CA TRP A 127 12.79 -0.26 -17.70
C TRP A 127 14.04 0.62 -17.75
N PRO A 128 15.01 0.32 -18.63
CA PRO A 128 16.30 1.02 -18.67
C PRO A 128 16.20 2.52 -18.97
N ASN A 129 15.16 2.96 -19.68
CA ASN A 129 14.98 4.35 -20.13
C ASN A 129 14.04 5.17 -19.24
N THR A 130 13.64 4.63 -18.09
CA THR A 130 12.77 5.34 -17.14
C THR A 130 13.58 6.25 -16.23
N GLU A 131 13.05 7.45 -15.91
CA GLU A 131 13.75 8.40 -15.02
C GLU A 131 13.63 7.99 -13.54
N LEU A 132 12.45 7.58 -13.09
CA LEU A 132 12.14 7.30 -11.67
C LEU A 132 11.62 5.88 -11.43
N LEU A 133 12.06 5.28 -10.34
CA LEU A 133 11.49 4.07 -9.76
C LEU A 133 10.55 4.43 -8.61
N GLY A 134 9.31 3.96 -8.67
CA GLY A 134 8.31 4.14 -7.63
C GLY A 134 8.05 2.87 -6.83
N LYS A 135 7.70 3.06 -5.56
CA LYS A 135 7.12 2.04 -4.67
C LYS A 135 5.86 2.61 -4.04
N ALA A 136 4.80 1.82 -3.96
CA ALA A 136 3.63 2.09 -3.15
C ALA A 136 3.14 0.80 -2.47
N ASP A 137 2.42 0.93 -1.37
CA ASP A 137 1.69 -0.20 -0.76
C ASP A 137 0.34 -0.43 -1.47
N ASP A 138 -0.28 -1.61 -1.31
CA ASP A 138 -1.60 -1.88 -1.90
C ASP A 138 -2.76 -1.22 -1.14
N ASP A 139 -2.54 -0.75 0.08
CA ASP A 139 -3.49 -0.04 0.93
C ASP A 139 -3.43 1.49 0.79
N VAL A 140 -3.18 2.00 -0.43
CA VAL A 140 -3.16 3.44 -0.72
C VAL A 140 -4.22 3.87 -1.74
N MET A 141 -4.51 5.17 -1.74
CA MET A 141 -5.17 5.86 -2.87
C MET A 141 -4.23 6.94 -3.41
N LEU A 142 -4.02 6.92 -4.73
CA LEU A 142 -3.06 7.79 -5.42
C LEU A 142 -3.75 8.62 -6.51
N LEU A 143 -3.63 9.95 -6.46
CA LEU A 143 -4.03 10.81 -7.58
C LEU A 143 -2.92 10.88 -8.62
N LEU A 144 -2.79 9.81 -9.40
CA LEU A 144 -1.67 9.59 -10.32
C LEU A 144 -1.40 10.73 -11.32
N PRO A 145 -2.40 11.39 -11.96
CA PRO A 145 -2.13 12.53 -12.84
C PRO A 145 -1.40 13.68 -12.11
N SER A 146 -1.86 14.00 -10.90
CA SER A 146 -1.31 15.09 -10.10
C SER A 146 0.03 14.70 -9.44
N ILE A 147 0.21 13.43 -9.06
CA ILE A 147 1.53 12.90 -8.67
C ILE A 147 2.51 12.99 -9.85
N THR A 148 2.09 12.63 -11.07
CA THR A 148 2.92 12.74 -12.28
C THR A 148 3.37 14.18 -12.51
N ALA A 149 2.43 15.14 -12.43
CA ALA A 149 2.73 16.56 -12.54
C ALA A 149 3.70 17.02 -11.43
N HIS A 150 3.49 16.54 -10.20
CA HIS A 150 4.36 16.87 -9.07
C HIS A 150 5.78 16.34 -9.25
N LEU A 151 5.94 15.10 -9.73
CA LEU A 151 7.25 14.51 -10.03
C LEU A 151 7.99 15.30 -11.10
N ARG A 152 7.31 15.64 -12.22
CA ARG A 152 7.91 16.47 -13.29
C ARG A 152 8.34 17.83 -12.76
N GLY A 153 7.44 18.55 -12.08
CA GLY A 153 7.75 19.87 -11.52
C GLY A 153 8.89 19.81 -10.49
N SER A 154 9.00 18.73 -9.72
CA SER A 154 10.12 18.54 -8.79
C SER A 154 11.45 18.34 -9.55
N LEU A 155 11.46 17.52 -10.61
CA LEU A 155 12.65 17.33 -11.44
C LEU A 155 13.06 18.63 -12.15
N ASP A 156 12.10 19.36 -12.71
CA ASP A 156 12.36 20.62 -13.42
C ASP A 156 12.93 21.69 -12.49
N GLU A 157 12.38 21.82 -11.28
CA GLU A 157 12.93 22.71 -10.25
C GLU A 157 14.32 22.28 -9.80
N LEU A 158 14.58 20.98 -9.61
CA LEU A 158 15.93 20.51 -9.29
C LEU A 158 16.93 20.81 -10.40
N ARG A 159 16.57 20.59 -11.68
CA ARG A 159 17.40 20.97 -12.84
C ARG A 159 17.76 22.45 -12.79
N ARG A 160 16.76 23.30 -12.54
CA ARG A 160 16.91 24.75 -12.43
C ARG A 160 17.82 25.16 -11.28
N ILE A 161 17.61 24.62 -10.07
CA ILE A 161 18.37 24.99 -8.86
C ILE A 161 19.80 24.47 -8.92
N GLN A 162 20.03 23.33 -9.58
CA GLN A 162 21.36 22.72 -9.71
C GLN A 162 22.20 23.33 -10.84
N ASN A 163 21.67 24.29 -11.61
CA ASN A 163 22.32 24.87 -12.79
C ASN A 163 22.89 23.81 -13.74
N VAL A 164 22.22 22.66 -13.86
CA VAL A 164 22.66 21.59 -14.77
C VAL A 164 22.47 22.12 -16.19
N PRO A 165 23.54 22.25 -17.00
CA PRO A 165 23.39 22.64 -18.39
C PRO A 165 22.45 21.66 -19.09
N GLU A 166 21.58 22.13 -19.99
CA GLU A 166 20.64 21.31 -20.78
C GLU A 166 21.28 20.11 -21.52
N ARG A 167 22.62 20.00 -21.51
CA ARG A 167 23.43 18.99 -22.21
C ARG A 167 23.93 17.82 -21.36
N ILE A 168 23.60 17.69 -20.07
CA ILE A 168 23.84 16.44 -19.33
C ILE A 168 22.57 15.57 -19.38
N PRO A 169 22.61 14.36 -19.97
CA PRO A 169 21.41 13.57 -20.27
C PRO A 169 20.87 12.76 -19.08
N GLU A 170 21.26 13.09 -17.84
CA GLU A 170 20.86 12.32 -16.66
C GLU A 170 19.87 13.12 -15.80
N SER A 171 18.75 12.48 -15.45
CA SER A 171 17.74 13.05 -14.53
C SER A 171 18.37 13.39 -13.18
N PRO A 172 17.95 14.51 -12.53
CA PRO A 172 18.37 14.83 -11.18
C PRO A 172 18.26 13.63 -10.23
N SER A 173 19.26 13.47 -9.38
CA SER A 173 19.24 12.44 -8.33
C SER A 173 18.29 12.86 -7.21
N MET A 174 17.20 12.13 -7.02
CA MET A 174 16.14 12.51 -6.09
C MET A 174 15.60 11.31 -5.34
N LEU A 175 15.33 11.48 -4.04
CA LEU A 175 14.40 10.66 -3.26
C LEU A 175 13.18 11.52 -2.93
N TRP A 176 12.04 11.18 -3.50
CA TRP A 176 10.77 11.90 -3.41
C TRP A 176 9.78 11.15 -2.53
N GLY A 177 9.10 11.86 -1.64
CA GLY A 177 8.06 11.31 -0.77
C GLY A 177 7.91 12.14 0.50
N VAL A 178 7.11 11.65 1.47
CA VAL A 178 7.06 12.27 2.79
C VAL A 178 8.35 11.91 3.54
N GLN A 179 9.25 12.88 3.69
CA GLN A 179 10.54 12.66 4.35
C GLN A 179 10.37 12.67 5.87
N GLU A 180 11.01 11.73 6.54
CA GLU A 180 11.16 11.65 7.98
C GLU A 180 12.63 11.30 8.31
N SER A 181 12.99 11.36 9.59
CA SER A 181 14.36 11.11 10.02
C SER A 181 14.44 10.05 11.11
N TYR A 182 15.45 9.19 11.01
CA TYR A 182 15.89 8.30 12.08
C TYR A 182 17.39 8.47 12.33
N HIS A 183 17.85 7.94 13.45
CA HIS A 183 19.24 7.59 13.69
C HIS A 183 19.42 6.08 13.54
N TRP A 184 20.65 5.62 13.38
CA TRP A 184 21.00 4.22 13.24
C TRP A 184 21.85 3.75 14.41
N ASP A 185 21.30 2.89 15.26
CA ASP A 185 22.06 2.25 16.33
C ASP A 185 23.05 1.24 15.73
N VAL A 186 24.35 1.51 15.89
CA VAL A 186 25.41 0.66 15.31
C VAL A 186 25.52 -0.71 15.99
N VAL A 187 25.09 -0.81 17.25
CA VAL A 187 25.18 -2.02 18.06
C VAL A 187 24.01 -2.93 17.74
N THR A 188 22.79 -2.40 17.81
CA THR A 188 21.58 -3.19 17.54
C THR A 188 21.27 -3.32 16.05
N ARG A 189 21.89 -2.50 15.20
CA ARG A 189 21.64 -2.37 13.75
C ARG A 189 20.17 -2.06 13.47
N ARG A 190 19.63 -1.07 14.19
CA ARG A 190 18.22 -0.68 14.12
C ARG A 190 18.04 0.84 14.04
N PRO A 191 16.92 1.30 13.46
CA PRO A 191 16.51 2.71 13.56
C PRO A 191 16.22 3.09 15.03
N ASP A 192 16.65 4.27 15.43
CA ASP A 192 16.50 4.86 16.77
C ASP A 192 16.20 6.37 16.66
N GLY A 193 15.57 6.98 17.66
CA GLY A 193 15.38 8.43 17.74
C GLY A 193 14.67 9.07 16.53
N PHE A 194 13.39 8.74 16.36
CA PHE A 194 12.51 9.29 15.33
C PHE A 194 12.35 10.81 15.44
N ASP A 195 12.45 11.53 14.32
CA ASP A 195 12.06 12.92 14.19
C ASP A 195 11.09 13.10 13.00
N ASP A 196 10.03 13.89 13.21
CA ASP A 196 9.09 14.32 12.18
C ASP A 196 9.80 15.27 11.19
N GLU A 197 9.73 14.98 9.88
CA GLU A 197 10.39 15.73 8.79
C GLU A 197 11.94 15.65 8.79
N PHE A 198 12.59 16.68 8.25
CA PHE A 198 14.03 16.83 8.21
C PHE A 198 14.56 17.21 9.60
N SER A 199 15.27 16.30 10.26
CA SER A 199 15.89 16.61 11.54
C SER A 199 16.92 17.73 11.40
N TYR A 200 16.84 18.73 12.29
CA TYR A 200 17.78 19.87 12.33
C TYR A 200 19.03 19.57 13.18
N LYS A 201 19.10 18.40 13.83
CA LYS A 201 20.22 18.00 14.67
C LYS A 201 21.43 17.70 13.77
N ARG A 202 22.52 18.46 13.96
CA ARG A 202 23.79 18.31 13.21
C ARG A 202 24.75 17.28 13.83
N ASN A 203 24.46 16.78 15.02
CA ASN A 203 25.39 15.93 15.76
C ASN A 203 25.29 14.49 15.28
N CYS A 204 26.34 14.03 14.59
CA CYS A 204 26.37 12.69 14.01
C CYS A 204 26.41 11.54 14.99
N MET A 205 26.66 11.82 16.27
CA MET A 205 26.63 10.83 17.33
C MET A 205 25.68 11.30 18.41
N LEU A 206 24.64 10.50 18.67
CA LEU A 206 23.88 10.59 19.91
C LEU A 206 24.42 9.54 20.87
N ARG A 207 24.96 9.98 22.01
CA ARG A 207 25.22 9.12 23.16
C ARG A 207 24.02 9.25 24.09
N ASN A 208 23.29 8.15 24.33
CA ASN A 208 22.27 8.15 25.37
C ASN A 208 22.95 7.99 26.74
N PRO A 209 22.89 8.97 27.66
CA PRO A 209 23.53 8.89 28.97
C PRO A 209 22.92 7.81 29.88
N LEU A 210 21.68 7.38 29.61
CA LEU A 210 20.92 6.44 30.43
C LEU A 210 21.06 4.98 29.95
N LEU A 211 21.53 4.75 28.71
CA LEU A 211 21.73 3.43 28.13
C LEU A 211 23.21 3.26 27.79
N LYS A 212 23.96 2.51 28.62
CA LYS A 212 25.43 2.33 28.56
C LYS A 212 25.99 1.82 27.21
N HIS A 213 25.17 1.49 26.21
CA HIS A 213 25.58 0.76 25.01
C HIS A 213 24.99 1.24 23.67
N THR A 214 24.40 2.43 23.56
CA THR A 214 23.87 2.91 22.27
C THR A 214 24.75 4.02 21.70
N GLN A 215 25.45 3.70 20.60
CA GLN A 215 26.10 4.68 19.74
C GLN A 215 25.24 4.78 18.48
N SER A 216 24.35 5.77 18.45
CA SER A 216 23.47 5.99 17.30
C SER A 216 24.12 6.99 16.34
N ILE A 217 24.20 6.62 15.06
CA ILE A 217 24.70 7.45 13.96
C ILE A 217 23.52 8.05 13.20
N GLY A 218 23.45 9.37 13.11
CA GLY A 218 22.38 10.03 12.37
C GLY A 218 22.31 11.53 12.66
N PRO A 219 21.23 12.21 12.26
CA PRO A 219 20.07 11.65 11.59
C PRO A 219 20.40 11.20 10.16
N PHE A 220 19.56 10.36 9.55
CA PHE A 220 19.46 10.14 8.11
C PHE A 220 18.00 10.27 7.68
N ASN A 221 17.75 10.73 6.46
CA ASN A 221 16.39 10.91 5.95
C ASN A 221 15.91 9.68 5.18
N PHE A 222 14.62 9.42 5.23
CA PHE A 222 13.95 8.41 4.43
C PHE A 222 12.56 8.90 4.01
N ALA A 223 12.03 8.37 2.91
CA ALA A 223 10.67 8.66 2.44
C ALA A 223 9.70 7.58 2.92
N LYS A 224 8.57 7.95 3.54
CA LYS A 224 7.56 6.99 4.04
C LYS A 224 7.19 5.91 3.02
N GLY A 225 7.07 4.68 3.51
CA GLY A 225 6.78 3.50 2.71
C GLY A 225 5.48 3.56 1.92
N ALA A 226 4.45 4.28 2.37
CA ALA A 226 3.15 4.31 1.69
C ALA A 226 3.26 4.61 0.19
N CYS A 227 4.06 5.60 -0.19
CA CYS A 227 4.43 5.86 -1.58
C CYS A 227 5.68 6.73 -1.65
N LEU A 228 6.68 6.29 -2.43
CA LEU A 228 7.93 7.02 -2.68
C LEU A 228 8.40 6.82 -4.12
N PHE A 229 9.23 7.74 -4.60
CA PHE A 229 9.95 7.63 -5.86
C PHE A 229 11.43 7.92 -5.67
N VAL A 230 12.30 7.17 -6.35
CA VAL A 230 13.74 7.36 -6.35
C VAL A 230 14.26 7.39 -7.79
N SER A 231 15.21 8.27 -8.10
CA SER A 231 15.79 8.33 -9.44
C SER A 231 16.48 7.01 -9.79
N MET A 232 16.29 6.51 -11.02
CA MET A 232 16.90 5.27 -11.49
C MET A 232 18.44 5.31 -11.41
N GLY A 233 19.05 6.49 -11.58
CA GLY A 233 20.49 6.68 -11.36
C GLY A 233 20.92 6.32 -9.94
N LEU A 234 20.20 6.79 -8.92
CA LEU A 234 20.45 6.46 -7.52
C LEU A 234 20.24 4.97 -7.24
N THR A 235 19.17 4.39 -7.80
CA THR A 235 18.91 2.95 -7.69
C THR A 235 20.07 2.14 -8.26
N ARG A 236 20.58 2.48 -9.45
CA ARG A 236 21.73 1.78 -10.06
C ARG A 236 22.98 1.89 -9.18
N GLN A 237 23.29 3.09 -8.68
CA GLN A 237 24.43 3.30 -7.78
C GLN A 237 24.32 2.38 -6.55
N LEU A 238 23.16 2.37 -5.89
CA LEU A 238 22.90 1.51 -4.74
C LEU A 238 23.11 0.02 -5.04
N LEU A 239 22.58 -0.47 -6.16
CA LEU A 239 22.69 -1.89 -6.58
C LEU A 239 24.11 -2.31 -7.00
N THR A 240 25.02 -1.35 -7.22
CA THR A 240 26.44 -1.61 -7.55
C THR A 240 27.40 -1.31 -6.40
N HIS A 241 26.92 -0.66 -5.32
CA HIS A 241 27.74 -0.29 -4.18
C HIS A 241 27.93 -1.46 -3.21
N ARG A 242 29.03 -1.48 -2.45
CA ARG A 242 29.34 -2.54 -1.46
C ARG A 242 28.26 -2.78 -0.40
N VAL A 243 27.42 -1.78 -0.09
CA VAL A 243 26.32 -1.92 0.88
C VAL A 243 25.31 -2.98 0.43
N LYS A 244 25.22 -3.26 -0.88
CA LYS A 244 24.42 -4.34 -1.42
C LYS A 244 24.71 -5.66 -0.72
N GLU A 245 25.98 -5.99 -0.54
CA GLU A 245 26.38 -7.26 0.08
C GLU A 245 25.88 -7.34 1.53
N GLU A 246 25.91 -6.22 2.25
CA GLU A 246 25.38 -6.13 3.63
C GLU A 246 23.86 -6.33 3.66
N ILE A 247 23.12 -5.72 2.74
CA ILE A 247 21.66 -5.85 2.63
C ILE A 247 21.28 -7.29 2.25
N GLU A 248 21.94 -7.87 1.25
CA GLU A 248 21.68 -9.23 0.78
C GLU A 248 22.02 -10.28 1.83
N ALA A 249 23.14 -10.11 2.56
CA ALA A 249 23.49 -10.98 3.68
C ALA A 249 22.45 -10.90 4.81
N ALA A 250 21.97 -9.70 5.14
CA ALA A 250 20.95 -9.50 6.16
C ALA A 250 19.61 -10.15 5.75
N MET A 251 19.21 -10.03 4.48
CA MET A 251 18.02 -10.69 3.93
C MET A 251 18.15 -12.22 3.89
N ALA A 252 19.29 -12.76 3.47
CA ALA A 252 19.53 -14.20 3.45
C ALA A 252 19.46 -14.82 4.86
N ALA A 253 19.99 -14.12 5.86
CA ALA A 253 19.87 -14.52 7.27
C ALA A 253 18.41 -14.53 7.78
N ALA A 254 17.56 -13.66 7.26
CA ALA A 254 16.12 -13.63 7.58
C ALA A 254 15.34 -14.77 6.90
N ASP A 255 15.73 -15.13 5.68
CA ASP A 255 15.10 -16.22 4.89
C ASP A 255 15.36 -17.61 5.49
N SER A 256 16.54 -17.84 6.09
CA SER A 256 16.99 -19.15 6.59
C SER A 256 16.36 -19.62 7.90
N ILE A 257 15.61 -18.75 8.60
CA ILE A 257 14.94 -19.11 9.86
C ILE A 257 13.71 -19.98 9.53
N SER A 258 13.67 -21.23 9.99
CA SER A 258 12.57 -22.16 9.72
C SER A 258 11.24 -21.72 10.35
N ALA A 259 10.10 -22.11 9.76
CA ALA A 259 8.77 -21.74 10.26
C ALA A 259 8.49 -22.18 11.72
N PRO A 260 8.88 -23.38 12.18
CA PRO A 260 8.73 -23.77 13.60
C PRO A 260 9.55 -22.90 14.55
N MET A 261 10.75 -22.50 14.12
CA MET A 261 11.65 -21.67 14.90
C MET A 261 11.16 -20.21 14.98
N ARG A 262 10.43 -19.71 13.97
CA ARG A 262 9.75 -18.39 14.03
C ARG A 262 8.65 -18.34 15.09
N VAL A 263 7.91 -19.43 15.30
CA VAL A 263 6.86 -19.53 16.35
C VAL A 263 7.50 -19.66 17.74
N ALA A 264 8.60 -20.40 17.87
CA ALA A 264 9.35 -20.47 19.12
C ALA A 264 9.98 -19.12 19.50
N LEU A 265 10.44 -18.34 18.51
CA LEU A 265 11.06 -17.03 18.69
C LEU A 265 10.05 -15.87 18.77
N SER A 266 8.76 -16.07 18.49
CA SER A 266 7.75 -14.99 18.56
C SER A 266 7.37 -14.58 19.99
N HIS A 267 7.71 -15.40 20.99
CA HIS A 267 7.53 -15.10 22.42
C HIS A 267 8.76 -14.44 23.06
N LEU A 268 9.90 -14.45 22.39
CA LEU A 268 11.07 -13.67 22.77
C LEU A 268 10.91 -12.30 22.10
N GLU A 269 11.08 -11.21 22.85
CA GLU A 269 11.06 -9.86 22.30
C GLU A 269 12.09 -9.73 21.16
N ASN A 270 11.57 -9.89 19.94
CA ASN A 270 12.09 -9.47 18.65
C ASN A 270 13.63 -9.59 18.45
N PRO A 271 14.20 -10.79 18.27
CA PRO A 271 15.65 -10.94 18.26
C PRO A 271 16.36 -10.37 17.00
N ARG A 272 15.72 -10.33 15.81
CA ARG A 272 16.38 -9.93 14.53
C ARG A 272 15.40 -9.46 13.44
N ALA A 273 14.45 -8.57 13.72
CA ALA A 273 13.70 -7.94 12.63
C ALA A 273 14.64 -7.00 11.84
N LEU A 274 14.72 -7.21 10.52
CA LEU A 274 15.33 -6.23 9.62
C LEU A 274 14.55 -4.90 9.75
N PRO A 275 15.20 -3.75 9.54
CA PRO A 275 14.50 -2.47 9.45
C PRO A 275 13.40 -2.49 8.38
N TRP A 276 12.41 -1.61 8.52
CA TRP A 276 11.42 -1.34 7.47
C TRP A 276 12.11 -0.93 6.17
N GLU A 277 11.52 -1.29 5.03
CA GLU A 277 12.15 -1.19 3.71
C GLU A 277 12.44 0.25 3.29
N ASP A 278 11.57 1.17 3.67
CA ASP A 278 11.69 2.60 3.44
C ASP A 278 12.83 3.21 4.25
N VAL A 279 12.92 2.84 5.53
CA VAL A 279 13.99 3.27 6.43
C VAL A 279 15.34 2.72 5.96
N LEU A 280 15.40 1.44 5.58
CA LEU A 280 16.64 0.87 5.03
C LEU A 280 17.05 1.54 3.72
N LEU A 281 16.09 1.83 2.83
CA LEU A 281 16.38 2.55 1.58
C LEU A 281 16.97 3.93 1.88
N GLY A 282 16.37 4.70 2.79
CA GLY A 282 16.89 6.01 3.18
C GLY A 282 18.30 5.94 3.78
N TRP A 283 18.54 4.99 4.69
CA TRP A 283 19.88 4.76 5.25
C TRP A 283 20.89 4.36 4.17
N ALA A 284 20.54 3.40 3.31
CA ALA A 284 21.43 2.90 2.28
C ALA A 284 21.77 4.00 1.25
N LEU A 285 20.79 4.78 0.81
CA LEU A 285 21.06 5.94 -0.05
C LEU A 285 21.97 6.95 0.64
N THR A 286 21.71 7.23 1.91
CA THR A 286 22.52 8.17 2.71
C THR A 286 23.96 7.67 2.90
N THR A 287 24.23 6.37 2.83
CA THR A 287 25.60 5.80 2.98
C THR A 287 26.31 5.53 1.65
N THR A 288 25.58 5.53 0.53
CA THR A 288 26.12 5.13 -0.79
C THR A 288 26.34 6.30 -1.74
N VAL A 289 25.58 7.38 -1.61
CA VAL A 289 25.51 8.44 -2.61
C VAL A 289 26.55 9.52 -2.32
N ALA A 290 27.51 9.70 -3.22
CA ALA A 290 28.58 10.71 -3.09
C ALA A 290 28.35 11.97 -3.96
N SER A 291 27.14 12.17 -4.50
CA SER A 291 26.87 13.25 -5.48
C SER A 291 26.41 14.55 -4.82
N GLU A 292 27.03 15.67 -5.20
CA GLU A 292 26.62 17.02 -4.78
C GLU A 292 25.22 17.43 -5.29
N ALA A 293 24.66 16.70 -6.26
CA ALA A 293 23.37 16.99 -6.89
C ALA A 293 22.23 16.04 -6.42
N ALA A 294 22.43 15.23 -5.38
CA ALA A 294 21.34 14.43 -4.83
C ALA A 294 20.40 15.29 -3.95
N ALA A 295 19.10 15.03 -4.01
CA ALA A 295 18.11 15.76 -3.22
C ALA A 295 17.10 14.85 -2.52
N PHE A 296 16.84 15.13 -1.24
CA PHE A 296 15.63 14.69 -0.57
C PHE A 296 14.52 15.69 -0.88
N VAL A 297 13.45 15.23 -1.52
CA VAL A 297 12.28 16.05 -1.83
C VAL A 297 11.12 15.61 -0.95
N HIS A 298 10.79 16.46 0.02
CA HIS A 298 9.60 16.36 0.86
C HIS A 298 8.41 16.93 0.10
N ILE A 299 7.36 16.13 -0.09
CA ILE A 299 6.20 16.48 -0.93
C ILE A 299 5.25 17.51 -0.30
N GLY A 300 5.46 17.80 0.98
CA GLY A 300 4.62 18.66 1.79
C GLY A 300 3.55 17.85 2.52
N ARG A 301 3.32 18.14 3.81
CA ARG A 301 2.30 17.43 4.61
C ARG A 301 0.88 17.66 4.08
N HIS A 302 0.64 18.78 3.42
CA HIS A 302 -0.67 19.17 2.89
C HIS A 302 -1.15 18.32 1.70
N VAL A 303 -0.27 17.55 1.06
CA VAL A 303 -0.65 16.64 -0.04
C VAL A 303 -0.70 15.17 0.38
N TYR A 304 -0.44 14.88 1.66
CA TYR A 304 -0.43 13.52 2.20
C TYR A 304 -1.46 13.40 3.33
N ALA A 305 -2.29 12.38 3.26
CA ALA A 305 -3.23 12.03 4.32
C ALA A 305 -2.93 10.63 4.86
N GLU A 306 -3.10 10.44 6.17
CA GLU A 306 -2.85 9.16 6.83
C GLU A 306 -3.96 8.81 7.82
N GLU A 307 -4.46 7.58 7.66
CA GLU A 307 -5.38 6.89 8.56
C GLU A 307 -4.82 6.73 9.99
N TRP A 308 -5.34 7.35 11.06
CA TRP A 308 -4.96 6.97 12.44
C TRP A 308 -6.12 6.36 13.24
N TYR A 309 -6.07 5.04 13.39
CA TYR A 309 -7.09 4.22 14.08
C TYR A 309 -7.40 4.65 15.52
N ASN A 310 -6.41 5.19 16.25
CA ASN A 310 -6.53 5.49 17.68
C ASN A 310 -7.13 6.86 18.02
N ALA A 311 -7.35 7.74 17.03
CA ALA A 311 -7.79 9.11 17.30
C ALA A 311 -9.32 9.29 17.23
N GLY A 312 -10.08 8.26 16.84
CA GLY A 312 -11.54 8.37 16.65
C GLY A 312 -11.95 9.34 15.54
N VAL A 313 -10.99 9.85 14.78
CA VAL A 313 -11.19 10.77 13.67
C VAL A 313 -11.35 9.91 12.42
N GLY A 314 -12.53 9.92 11.80
CA GLY A 314 -12.82 9.14 10.60
C GLY A 314 -11.93 9.52 9.41
N LEU A 315 -12.23 8.97 8.24
CA LEU A 315 -11.49 9.27 7.01
C LEU A 315 -11.45 10.78 6.74
N GLY A 316 -10.25 11.35 6.64
CA GLY A 316 -10.03 12.78 6.40
C GLY A 316 -9.15 13.04 5.19
N LEU A 317 -9.56 13.99 4.34
CA LEU A 317 -8.83 14.41 3.13
C LEU A 317 -8.91 15.93 2.95
N ALA A 318 -7.87 16.49 2.34
CA ALA A 318 -7.89 17.86 1.82
C ALA A 318 -8.03 17.85 0.29
N PRO A 319 -8.58 18.92 -0.34
CA PRO A 319 -8.63 19.03 -1.80
C PRO A 319 -7.28 18.81 -2.49
N SER A 320 -6.19 19.22 -1.81
CA SER A 320 -4.80 19.04 -2.23
C SER A 320 -4.24 17.62 -2.05
N THR A 321 -4.94 16.70 -1.38
CA THR A 321 -4.39 15.37 -1.06
C THR A 321 -4.10 14.57 -2.34
N LEU A 322 -2.83 14.20 -2.53
CA LEU A 322 -2.34 13.37 -3.63
C LEU A 322 -2.20 11.90 -3.23
N ILE A 323 -1.84 11.64 -1.98
CA ILE A 323 -1.59 10.31 -1.44
C ILE A 323 -2.39 10.15 -0.15
N LEU A 324 -3.22 9.11 -0.09
CA LEU A 324 -3.83 8.62 1.14
C LEU A 324 -3.22 7.28 1.50
N HIS A 325 -2.66 7.17 2.71
CA HIS A 325 -2.28 5.89 3.31
C HIS A 325 -3.41 5.39 4.23
N ASN A 326 -4.08 4.32 3.83
CA ASN A 326 -5.19 3.72 4.57
C ASN A 326 -4.66 2.68 5.57
N ARG A 327 -4.06 3.14 6.67
CA ARG A 327 -3.54 2.26 7.74
C ARG A 327 -4.60 1.38 8.40
N GLY A 328 -5.88 1.78 8.34
CA GLY A 328 -7.01 0.96 8.75
C GLY A 328 -7.22 -0.26 7.84
N LYS A 329 -6.59 -0.25 6.66
CA LYS A 329 -6.57 -1.30 5.64
C LYS A 329 -7.95 -1.69 5.12
N ARG A 330 -8.85 -0.72 5.10
CA ARG A 330 -10.25 -0.90 4.72
C ARG A 330 -10.48 -0.59 3.26
N SER A 331 -10.78 -1.59 2.44
CA SER A 331 -10.89 -1.42 0.98
C SER A 331 -11.95 -0.38 0.60
N ALA A 332 -13.08 -0.35 1.31
CA ALA A 332 -14.16 0.61 1.12
C ALA A 332 -13.72 2.08 1.33
N ARG A 333 -12.72 2.32 2.18
CA ARG A 333 -12.18 3.68 2.39
C ARG A 333 -11.41 4.19 1.20
N LEU A 334 -10.71 3.33 0.45
CA LEU A 334 -10.04 3.73 -0.79
C LEU A 334 -11.05 4.21 -1.83
N LYS A 335 -12.17 3.48 -1.96
CA LYS A 335 -13.30 3.84 -2.84
C LYS A 335 -13.89 5.20 -2.47
N ARG A 336 -14.19 5.43 -1.19
CA ARG A 336 -14.74 6.71 -0.71
C ARG A 336 -13.77 7.86 -0.87
N ALA A 337 -12.50 7.66 -0.53
CA ALA A 337 -11.45 8.63 -0.72
C ALA A 337 -11.36 9.06 -2.19
N HIS A 338 -11.34 8.10 -3.10
CA HIS A 338 -11.31 8.36 -4.53
C HIS A 338 -12.53 9.19 -5.01
N ARG A 339 -13.75 8.80 -4.62
CA ARG A 339 -14.98 9.54 -4.98
C ARG A 339 -14.95 10.97 -4.47
N TRP A 340 -14.53 11.16 -3.23
CA TRP A 340 -14.39 12.49 -2.65
C TRP A 340 -13.37 13.32 -3.44
N SER A 341 -12.21 12.75 -3.75
CA SER A 341 -11.20 13.42 -4.59
C SER A 341 -11.74 13.74 -5.99
N GLN A 342 -12.59 12.92 -6.60
CA GLN A 342 -13.19 13.26 -7.90
C GLN A 342 -14.05 14.54 -7.86
N ARG A 343 -14.65 14.87 -6.72
CA ARG A 343 -15.51 16.06 -6.56
C ARG A 343 -14.74 17.28 -6.06
N HIS A 344 -13.70 17.06 -5.28
CA HIS A 344 -13.05 18.11 -4.50
C HIS A 344 -11.58 18.33 -4.87
N HIS A 345 -10.97 17.47 -5.68
CA HIS A 345 -9.55 17.57 -5.97
C HIS A 345 -9.17 18.93 -6.57
N CYS A 346 -8.07 19.48 -6.05
CA CYS A 346 -7.45 20.69 -6.55
C CYS A 346 -5.93 20.51 -6.55
N ALA A 347 -5.27 20.92 -7.62
CA ALA A 347 -3.82 20.91 -7.74
C ALA A 347 -3.33 22.18 -8.47
N PRO A 348 -2.16 22.72 -8.09
CA PRO A 348 -1.57 23.85 -8.78
C PRO A 348 -1.05 23.43 -10.17
N PRO A 349 -0.87 24.39 -11.10
CA PRO A 349 -0.33 24.12 -12.43
C PRO A 349 1.17 23.75 -12.41
N SER A 350 1.89 24.15 -11.36
CA SER A 350 3.31 23.87 -11.18
C SER A 350 3.65 23.61 -9.71
N VAL A 351 4.76 22.91 -9.50
CA VAL A 351 5.36 22.69 -8.18
C VAL A 351 6.53 23.63 -8.00
N ARG A 352 6.64 24.25 -6.82
CA ARG A 352 7.80 25.04 -6.40
C ARG A 352 8.50 24.32 -5.26
N LEU A 353 9.82 24.18 -5.36
CA LEU A 353 10.64 23.61 -4.29
C LEU A 353 11.35 24.72 -3.50
N GLU A 354 11.25 24.65 -2.18
CA GLU A 354 12.04 25.44 -1.23
C GLU A 354 13.17 24.55 -0.72
N CYS A 355 14.39 24.82 -1.17
CA CYS A 355 15.56 24.04 -0.79
C CYS A 355 16.43 24.78 0.23
N ALA A 356 17.01 24.03 1.16
CA ALA A 356 18.02 24.55 2.08
C ALA A 356 19.22 25.11 1.28
N ALA A 357 19.69 26.30 1.68
CA ALA A 357 20.84 26.96 1.05
C ALA A 357 22.13 26.13 1.21
N GLU A 358 22.36 25.63 2.42
CA GLU A 358 23.48 24.74 2.72
C GLU A 358 23.10 23.27 2.45
N PRO A 359 23.99 22.48 1.83
CA PRO A 359 23.76 21.06 1.69
C PRO A 359 23.77 20.37 3.06
N TYR A 360 22.91 19.37 3.22
CA TYR A 360 22.95 18.44 4.32
C TYR A 360 24.05 17.40 4.07
N ILE A 361 25.02 17.35 4.96
CA ILE A 361 26.07 16.33 4.96
C ILE A 361 25.64 15.27 5.97
N SER A 362 25.41 14.06 5.49
CA SER A 362 25.08 12.93 6.35
C SER A 362 26.27 12.47 7.16
N CYS A 363 26.02 11.64 8.16
CA CYS A 363 27.06 11.10 9.02
C CYS A 363 27.94 10.04 8.36
N ALA A 364 27.56 9.58 7.18
CA ALA A 364 28.40 8.76 6.32
C ALA A 364 29.20 9.61 5.30
N GLY A 365 29.07 10.94 5.34
CA GLY A 365 29.76 11.88 4.44
C GLY A 365 29.03 12.17 3.13
N ALA A 366 27.88 11.53 2.87
CA ALA A 366 27.07 11.83 1.69
C ALA A 366 26.47 13.24 1.76
N THR A 367 26.60 14.00 0.67
CA THR A 367 26.06 15.34 0.52
C THR A 367 24.69 15.28 -0.17
N TRP A 368 23.68 15.94 0.41
CA TRP A 368 22.33 16.00 -0.13
C TRP A 368 21.74 17.39 0.03
N ARG A 369 20.93 17.83 -0.92
CA ARG A 369 20.05 18.97 -0.75
C ARG A 369 18.73 18.53 -0.10
N ARG A 370 18.22 19.32 0.85
CA ARG A 370 16.89 19.10 1.42
C ARG A 370 15.93 20.12 0.81
N CYS A 371 14.89 19.63 0.16
CA CYS A 371 13.90 20.45 -0.51
C CYS A 371 12.50 20.07 -0.05
N THR A 372 11.64 21.06 0.15
CA THR A 372 10.23 20.88 0.49
C THR A 372 9.36 21.52 -0.59
N ALA A 373 8.33 20.83 -1.04
CA ALA A 373 7.34 21.43 -1.94
C ALA A 373 6.56 22.51 -1.19
N SER A 374 6.57 23.72 -1.74
CA SER A 374 5.91 24.88 -1.15
C SER A 374 4.39 24.73 -1.18
N ALA A 375 3.73 25.22 -0.13
CA ALA A 375 2.27 25.34 -0.11
C ALA A 375 1.77 26.58 -0.88
N GLU A 376 2.65 27.52 -1.23
CA GLU A 376 2.29 28.77 -1.91
C GLU A 376 1.55 28.54 -3.25
N PRO A 377 1.98 27.63 -4.15
CA PRO A 377 1.24 27.36 -5.39
C PRO A 377 -0.19 26.86 -5.15
N TYR A 378 -0.42 26.08 -4.08
CA TYR A 378 -1.76 25.62 -3.71
C TYR A 378 -2.63 26.79 -3.24
N ALA A 379 -2.09 27.67 -2.40
CA ALA A 379 -2.78 28.88 -1.96
C ALA A 379 -3.12 29.81 -3.15
N ALA A 380 -2.17 30.02 -4.06
CA ALA A 380 -2.36 30.82 -5.27
C ALA A 380 -3.43 30.24 -6.21
N ALA A 381 -3.54 28.91 -6.28
CA ALA A 381 -4.59 28.21 -7.02
C ALA A 381 -5.93 28.15 -6.27
N SER A 382 -6.06 28.79 -5.10
CA SER A 382 -7.22 28.68 -4.21
C SER A 382 -7.57 27.23 -3.84
N CYS A 383 -6.57 26.34 -3.85
CA CYS A 383 -6.70 24.95 -3.43
C CYS A 383 -6.60 24.87 -1.90
N SER A 384 -7.68 24.46 -1.24
CA SER A 384 -7.64 24.22 0.21
C SER A 384 -6.70 23.06 0.54
N THR A 385 -5.84 23.30 1.55
CA THR A 385 -4.96 22.32 2.17
C THR A 385 -5.49 21.79 3.50
N VAL A 386 -6.69 22.23 3.89
CA VAL A 386 -7.32 21.88 5.17
C VAL A 386 -7.99 20.51 5.06
N ILE A 387 -7.66 19.61 5.98
CA ILE A 387 -8.27 18.28 6.05
C ILE A 387 -9.74 18.42 6.48
N THR A 388 -10.63 17.95 5.62
CA THR A 388 -12.04 17.70 5.97
C THR A 388 -12.13 16.29 6.56
N HIS A 389 -12.53 16.18 7.82
CA HIS A 389 -12.73 14.89 8.50
C HIS A 389 -14.13 14.33 8.24
N ASN A 390 -14.29 13.03 8.48
CA ASN A 390 -15.56 12.31 8.33
C ASN A 390 -16.18 12.53 6.94
N ILE A 391 -15.37 12.38 5.89
CA ILE A 391 -15.86 12.46 4.49
C ILE A 391 -16.86 11.35 4.12
N SER A 392 -17.33 10.57 5.10
CA SER A 392 -18.50 9.71 4.98
C SER A 392 -19.73 10.56 4.67
N GLY A 393 -20.38 10.28 3.54
CA GLY A 393 -21.70 10.83 3.27
C GLY A 393 -22.70 10.26 4.27
N ARG A 394 -23.37 11.20 4.96
CA ARG A 394 -24.44 11.05 5.97
C ARG A 394 -24.14 10.15 7.18
N ALA A 395 -24.64 10.59 8.33
CA ALA A 395 -24.64 9.78 9.54
C ALA A 395 -25.36 8.44 9.31
N PRO A 396 -24.98 7.36 10.02
CA PRO A 396 -25.76 6.14 10.04
C PRO A 396 -27.23 6.45 10.40
N PRO A 397 -28.18 5.59 9.98
CA PRO A 397 -29.58 5.88 10.20
C PRO A 397 -29.88 6.17 11.67
N SER A 398 -30.69 7.20 11.94
CA SER A 398 -30.95 7.63 13.32
C SER A 398 -31.74 6.56 14.09
N ALA A 399 -31.51 6.50 15.39
CA ALA A 399 -32.28 5.66 16.32
C ALA A 399 -33.80 5.91 16.19
N ALA A 400 -34.20 7.14 15.84
CA ALA A 400 -35.59 7.47 15.55
C ALA A 400 -36.15 6.71 14.33
N CYS A 401 -35.35 6.58 13.26
CA CYS A 401 -35.75 5.78 12.10
C CYS A 401 -35.85 4.30 12.44
N GLU A 402 -34.88 3.74 13.17
CA GLU A 402 -34.93 2.32 13.60
C GLU A 402 -36.18 2.00 14.40
N ARG A 403 -36.54 2.85 15.36
CA ARG A 403 -37.78 2.68 16.14
C ARG A 403 -39.04 2.75 15.28
N HIS A 404 -39.04 3.60 14.25
CA HIS A 404 -40.15 3.67 13.31
C HIS A 404 -40.21 2.40 12.45
N ALA A 405 -39.09 1.97 11.86
CA ALA A 405 -39.01 0.77 11.03
C ALA A 405 -39.38 -0.51 11.80
N LEU A 406 -38.96 -0.64 13.06
CA LEU A 406 -39.37 -1.76 13.94
C LEU A 406 -40.89 -1.88 14.11
N ARG A 407 -41.62 -0.76 14.03
CA ARG A 407 -43.09 -0.74 14.14
C ARG A 407 -43.79 -1.03 12.81
N THR A 408 -43.15 -0.75 11.68
CA THR A 408 -43.78 -0.79 10.34
C THR A 408 -43.34 -1.98 9.50
N LEU A 409 -42.24 -2.66 9.83
CA LEU A 409 -41.79 -3.84 9.11
C LEU A 409 -42.85 -4.96 9.16
N PRO A 410 -43.28 -5.51 8.01
CA PRO A 410 -44.33 -6.53 7.94
C PRO A 410 -43.79 -7.87 8.45
N MET A 411 -43.90 -8.09 9.75
CA MET A 411 -43.14 -9.14 10.42
C MET A 411 -43.75 -10.55 10.43
N ARG A 412 -44.91 -10.84 9.82
CA ARG A 412 -45.56 -12.14 10.13
C ARG A 412 -46.21 -12.97 9.03
N ARG A 413 -46.29 -12.55 7.77
CA ARG A 413 -46.93 -13.41 6.75
C ARG A 413 -46.21 -13.52 5.40
N ASP A 414 -45.09 -12.82 5.23
CA ASP A 414 -44.58 -12.52 3.89
C ASP A 414 -43.06 -12.32 3.82
N VAL A 415 -42.31 -12.76 4.83
CA VAL A 415 -40.86 -12.55 4.90
C VAL A 415 -40.14 -13.49 3.93
N PRO A 416 -39.22 -13.02 3.06
CA PRO A 416 -38.36 -13.90 2.26
C PRO A 416 -37.67 -14.93 3.16
N ALA A 417 -37.58 -16.19 2.71
CA ALA A 417 -37.07 -17.27 3.53
C ALA A 417 -35.66 -16.95 4.06
N LEU A 418 -35.49 -17.04 5.39
CA LEU A 418 -34.19 -17.00 6.05
C LEU A 418 -33.30 -18.11 5.48
N ARG A 419 -32.06 -17.76 5.14
CA ARG A 419 -31.07 -18.70 4.60
C ARG A 419 -29.85 -18.74 5.53
N ALA A 420 -29.32 -19.93 5.77
CA ALA A 420 -28.06 -20.07 6.50
C ALA A 420 -26.90 -19.53 5.66
N GLY A 421 -25.94 -18.87 6.33
CA GLY A 421 -24.77 -18.26 5.68
C GLY A 421 -24.90 -16.74 5.53
N HIS A 422 -23.87 -16.14 4.92
CA HIS A 422 -23.75 -14.69 4.74
C HIS A 422 -23.51 -14.29 3.28
N CYS A 423 -23.91 -13.07 2.93
CA CYS A 423 -23.82 -12.54 1.57
C CYS A 423 -22.38 -12.21 1.13
N GLY A 424 -21.47 -12.05 2.09
CA GLY A 424 -20.05 -11.80 1.86
C GLY A 424 -19.40 -11.27 3.13
N GLU A 425 -18.12 -10.93 3.05
CA GLU A 425 -17.47 -10.23 4.15
C GLU A 425 -17.75 -8.72 4.09
N THR A 426 -17.98 -8.13 5.26
CA THR A 426 -18.22 -6.69 5.42
C THR A 426 -17.31 -6.09 6.47
N GLU A 427 -17.08 -4.79 6.38
CA GLU A 427 -16.27 -4.04 7.33
C GLU A 427 -17.16 -3.20 8.27
N PHE A 428 -16.83 -3.19 9.55
CA PHE A 428 -17.41 -2.28 10.53
C PHE A 428 -16.92 -0.86 10.35
N GLY A 429 -17.77 0.14 10.61
CA GLY A 429 -17.36 1.55 10.75
C GLY A 429 -18.14 2.48 9.83
N ASP A 430 -17.46 3.50 9.30
CA ASP A 430 -18.08 4.51 8.45
C ASP A 430 -18.47 3.87 7.11
N PHE A 431 -19.76 3.82 6.77
CA PHE A 431 -20.27 3.50 5.43
C PHE A 431 -21.39 4.48 5.08
N ASP A 432 -21.55 4.76 3.80
CA ASP A 432 -22.59 5.63 3.28
C ASP A 432 -23.72 4.80 2.67
N CYS A 433 -24.86 4.78 3.33
CA CYS A 433 -26.05 4.03 2.90
C CYS A 433 -26.60 4.43 1.52
N SER A 434 -26.25 5.61 1.02
CA SER A 434 -26.68 6.11 -0.29
C SER A 434 -25.70 5.80 -1.42
N GLU A 435 -24.48 5.34 -1.11
CA GLU A 435 -23.43 5.12 -2.12
C GLU A 435 -22.62 3.83 -2.00
N ASP A 436 -22.56 3.23 -0.81
CA ASP A 436 -21.84 1.98 -0.57
C ASP A 436 -22.70 0.77 -0.97
N ASP A 437 -22.03 -0.34 -1.31
CA ASP A 437 -22.70 -1.56 -1.75
C ASP A 437 -22.89 -2.56 -0.61
N SER A 438 -22.21 -2.35 0.52
CA SER A 438 -22.33 -3.15 1.73
C SER A 438 -21.63 -2.47 2.91
N GLY A 439 -21.99 -2.87 4.14
CA GLY A 439 -21.31 -2.45 5.38
C GLY A 439 -21.76 -3.27 6.57
N ALA A 440 -21.18 -3.03 7.75
CA ALA A 440 -21.60 -3.71 8.98
C ALA A 440 -21.81 -2.76 10.16
N TRP A 441 -22.91 -2.98 10.87
CA TRP A 441 -23.21 -2.38 12.17
C TRP A 441 -22.91 -3.37 13.28
N HIS A 442 -22.29 -2.90 14.37
CA HIS A 442 -22.24 -3.71 15.58
C HIS A 442 -23.66 -3.92 16.09
N ILE A 443 -24.03 -5.15 16.44
CA ILE A 443 -25.33 -5.46 17.05
C ILE A 443 -25.54 -4.60 18.29
N ARG A 444 -24.47 -4.30 19.05
CA ARG A 444 -24.51 -3.43 20.22
C ARG A 444 -24.93 -1.99 19.93
N SER A 445 -24.76 -1.51 18.70
CA SER A 445 -25.17 -0.17 18.28
C SER A 445 -26.58 -0.11 17.70
N LEU A 446 -27.26 -1.25 17.55
CA LEU A 446 -28.67 -1.30 17.16
C LEU A 446 -29.56 -0.95 18.36
N ASP A 447 -30.65 -0.24 18.12
CA ASP A 447 -31.68 -0.03 19.15
C ASP A 447 -32.28 -1.36 19.64
N ASN A 448 -32.40 -2.33 18.73
CA ASN A 448 -32.80 -3.70 19.05
C ASN A 448 -31.71 -4.70 18.59
N LYS A 449 -31.17 -5.47 19.52
CA LYS A 449 -29.99 -6.34 19.33
C LYS A 449 -30.32 -7.68 18.67
N THR A 450 -31.28 -7.69 17.75
CA THR A 450 -31.82 -8.88 17.10
C THR A 450 -31.75 -8.76 15.57
N LEU A 451 -32.08 -9.84 14.87
CA LEU A 451 -32.22 -9.82 13.41
C LEU A 451 -33.22 -8.74 12.97
N GLU A 452 -34.32 -8.57 13.71
CA GLU A 452 -35.34 -7.57 13.42
C GLU A 452 -34.82 -6.14 13.56
N GLY A 453 -33.97 -5.87 14.56
CA GLY A 453 -33.30 -4.58 14.66
C GLY A 453 -32.31 -4.35 13.52
N CYS A 454 -31.66 -5.41 13.06
CA CYS A 454 -30.77 -5.37 11.91
C CYS A 454 -31.54 -5.03 10.61
N MET A 455 -32.69 -5.67 10.40
CA MET A 455 -33.62 -5.36 9.32
C MET A 455 -34.18 -3.94 9.42
N ALA A 456 -34.54 -3.48 10.62
CA ALA A 456 -35.06 -2.13 10.83
C ALA A 456 -34.03 -1.05 10.48
N ARG A 457 -32.77 -1.22 10.88
CA ARG A 457 -31.70 -0.30 10.49
C ARG A 457 -31.45 -0.33 8.99
N CYS A 458 -31.50 -1.52 8.38
CA CYS A 458 -31.42 -1.66 6.93
C CYS A 458 -32.55 -0.94 6.18
N ALA A 459 -33.79 -0.99 6.69
CA ALA A 459 -34.91 -0.27 6.08
C ALA A 459 -34.70 1.27 6.05
N CYS A 460 -33.85 1.79 6.93
CA CYS A 460 -33.47 3.19 6.97
C CYS A 460 -32.24 3.53 6.10
N CYS A 461 -31.67 2.54 5.44
CA CYS A 461 -30.48 2.64 4.61
C CYS A 461 -30.90 2.52 3.13
N GLU A 462 -30.83 3.62 2.38
CA GLU A 462 -31.43 3.75 1.03
C GLU A 462 -31.10 2.60 0.07
N ARG A 463 -29.84 2.16 0.04
CA ARG A 463 -29.38 1.08 -0.83
C ARG A 463 -29.47 -0.31 -0.22
N CYS A 464 -29.85 -0.44 1.05
CA CYS A 464 -29.87 -1.75 1.71
C CYS A 464 -31.02 -2.62 1.21
N ARG A 465 -30.67 -3.78 0.65
CA ARG A 465 -31.62 -4.77 0.10
C ARG A 465 -31.49 -6.13 0.75
N TYR A 466 -30.39 -6.41 1.42
CA TYR A 466 -30.13 -7.69 2.08
C TYR A 466 -29.40 -7.47 3.39
N VAL A 467 -29.60 -8.40 4.32
CA VAL A 467 -28.98 -8.39 5.64
C VAL A 467 -28.37 -9.75 5.93
N SER A 468 -27.18 -9.78 6.52
CA SER A 468 -26.61 -10.96 7.17
C SER A 468 -26.41 -10.68 8.67
N PHE A 469 -27.02 -11.50 9.52
CA PHE A 469 -27.00 -11.34 10.97
C PHE A 469 -26.20 -12.47 11.60
N ALA A 470 -25.14 -12.12 12.34
CA ALA A 470 -24.25 -13.05 13.02
C ALA A 470 -24.15 -12.69 14.51
N PRO A 471 -25.05 -13.22 15.36
CA PRO A 471 -25.10 -12.85 16.77
C PRO A 471 -23.84 -13.27 17.55
N SER A 472 -23.19 -14.36 17.16
CA SER A 472 -21.94 -14.85 17.76
C SER A 472 -20.76 -13.89 17.55
N ARG A 473 -20.73 -13.18 16.42
CA ARG A 473 -19.70 -12.18 16.10
C ARG A 473 -20.07 -10.78 16.58
N GLY A 474 -21.36 -10.56 16.83
CA GLY A 474 -21.88 -9.23 17.16
C GLY A 474 -22.11 -8.37 15.91
N ASP A 475 -22.37 -9.01 14.76
CA ASP A 475 -22.34 -8.38 13.45
C ASP A 475 -23.73 -8.33 12.83
N CYS A 476 -24.07 -7.17 12.28
CA CYS A 476 -25.28 -6.91 11.51
C CYS A 476 -24.83 -6.27 10.18
N SER A 477 -24.65 -7.11 9.16
CA SER A 477 -24.14 -6.72 7.85
C SER A 477 -25.26 -6.41 6.88
N TRP A 478 -25.08 -5.42 6.03
CA TRP A 478 -26.01 -5.04 4.99
C TRP A 478 -25.38 -5.06 3.60
N TYR A 479 -26.21 -5.29 2.58
CA TYR A 479 -25.78 -5.36 1.18
C TYR A 479 -26.83 -4.76 0.25
N HIS A 480 -26.36 -4.12 -0.81
CA HIS A 480 -27.17 -3.68 -1.93
C HIS A 480 -27.53 -4.84 -2.86
N ALA A 481 -26.62 -5.81 -3.03
CA ALA A 481 -26.82 -6.99 -3.87
C ALA A 481 -26.32 -8.25 -3.14
N CYS A 482 -27.10 -9.33 -3.21
CA CYS A 482 -26.75 -10.65 -2.68
C CYS A 482 -27.54 -11.74 -3.42
N ASN A 483 -26.88 -12.87 -3.72
CA ASN A 483 -27.54 -14.04 -4.31
C ASN A 483 -27.93 -15.04 -3.22
N LEU A 484 -29.18 -14.95 -2.74
CA LEU A 484 -29.72 -15.84 -1.71
C LEU A 484 -30.08 -17.25 -2.20
N SER A 485 -30.03 -17.50 -3.52
CA SER A 485 -30.53 -18.74 -4.11
C SER A 485 -29.51 -19.89 -4.06
N ASP A 486 -28.24 -19.62 -4.40
CA ASP A 486 -27.19 -20.66 -4.50
C ASP A 486 -25.78 -20.16 -4.11
N GLY A 487 -25.67 -18.95 -3.55
CA GLY A 487 -24.39 -18.22 -3.48
C GLY A 487 -24.01 -17.64 -2.12
N LEU A 488 -24.62 -18.09 -1.02
CA LEU A 488 -24.19 -17.65 0.32
C LEU A 488 -22.85 -18.28 0.67
N GLN A 489 -21.96 -17.48 1.21
CA GLN A 489 -20.68 -17.97 1.70
C GLN A 489 -20.93 -18.78 2.97
N ASP A 490 -20.51 -20.04 2.92
CA ASP A 490 -20.69 -21.02 3.99
C ASP A 490 -19.69 -20.73 5.10
N THR A 491 -20.18 -20.45 6.31
CA THR A 491 -19.32 -20.38 7.48
C THR A 491 -19.43 -21.68 8.25
N LEU A 492 -18.27 -22.20 8.67
CA LEU A 492 -18.11 -23.23 9.69
C LEU A 492 -18.76 -22.87 11.05
N GLU A 493 -19.45 -21.72 11.15
CA GLU A 493 -19.96 -21.13 12.37
C GLU A 493 -21.49 -21.17 12.40
N LYS A 494 -22.01 -21.98 13.33
CA LYS A 494 -23.45 -22.14 13.57
C LYS A 494 -24.09 -20.77 13.92
N GLY A 495 -25.12 -20.38 13.17
CA GLY A 495 -26.05 -19.32 13.57
C GLY A 495 -26.02 -18.02 12.77
N THR A 496 -25.20 -17.92 11.72
CA THR A 496 -25.28 -16.78 10.78
C THR A 496 -26.42 -17.01 9.78
N VAL A 497 -27.27 -16.00 9.63
CA VAL A 497 -28.43 -16.06 8.72
C VAL A 497 -28.50 -14.82 7.83
N SER A 498 -28.95 -15.01 6.59
CA SER A 498 -29.18 -13.93 5.62
C SER A 498 -30.63 -13.86 5.16
N ILE A 499 -31.07 -12.64 4.86
CA ILE A 499 -32.44 -12.35 4.45
C ILE A 499 -32.47 -11.20 3.44
N GLY A 500 -33.40 -11.28 2.49
CA GLY A 500 -33.71 -10.19 1.56
C GLY A 500 -34.76 -9.26 2.17
N MET A 501 -34.59 -7.96 1.97
CA MET A 501 -35.55 -6.94 2.34
C MET A 501 -36.50 -6.72 1.18
N ARG A 502 -37.81 -6.73 1.45
CA ARG A 502 -38.77 -6.20 0.47
C ARG A 502 -38.49 -4.71 0.31
N ALA A 503 -38.49 -4.22 -0.94
CA ALA A 503 -38.41 -2.78 -1.18
C ALA A 503 -39.55 -2.08 -0.42
N PRO A 504 -39.30 -0.93 0.23
CA PRO A 504 -40.40 -0.13 0.75
C PRO A 504 -41.34 0.22 -0.42
N PRO A 505 -42.67 0.26 -0.21
CA PRO A 505 -43.58 0.75 -1.23
C PRO A 505 -43.14 2.17 -1.64
N ALA A 506 -43.12 2.41 -2.96
CA ALA A 506 -42.66 3.65 -3.59
C ALA A 506 -43.43 4.88 -3.12
#